data_AF-A0A2N7XTB7-F1
#
_entry.id   AF-A0A2N7XTB7-F1
#
_cell.length_a   1.000
_cell.length_b   1.000
_cell.length_c   1.000
_cell.angle_alpha   90.00
_cell.angle_beta   90.00
_cell.angle_gamma   90.00
#
_symmetry.space_group_name_H-M   'P 1'
#
loop_
_entity.id
_entity.type
_entity.pdbx_description
1 polymer ?
#
loop_
_entity_poly.entity_id
_entity_poly.type
_entity_poly.pdbx_seq_one_letter_code
_entity_poly.pdbx_strand_id
1 'polypeptide(L)' 'MLIIAGSDSGGGAGIQADIKTVTMLGGHAMTAITAITAQNTLGVQAVLPVPTEMVIAQIESCVSDIGIDAVKIGMI' A
#
# COMPACT_ATOMS: atom_id res chain seq x y z
N MET A 1 4.55 -4.02 9.83
CA MET A 1 3.36 -4.52 9.12
C MET A 1 3.51 -4.25 7.63
N LEU A 2 3.32 -5.26 6.77
CA LEU A 2 3.30 -5.08 5.33
C LEU A 2 1.87 -4.82 4.84
N ILE A 3 1.68 -3.74 4.08
CA ILE A 3 0.41 -3.35 3.48
C ILE A 3 0.48 -3.62 1.98
N ILE A 4 -0.44 -4.44 1.46
CA ILE A 4 -0.56 -4.76 0.03
C ILE A 4 -1.86 -4.14 -0.48
N ALA A 5 -1.79 -2.98 -1.14
CA ALA A 5 -2.98 -2.24 -1.56
C ALA A 5 -2.68 -1.18 -2.63
N GLY A 6 -3.72 -0.52 -3.15
CA GLY A 6 -3.58 0.64 -4.02
C GLY A 6 -3.14 1.92 -3.30
N SER A 7 -2.52 2.82 -4.06
CA SER A 7 -2.15 4.17 -3.65
C SER A 7 -3.27 5.16 -3.98
N ASP A 8 -3.72 5.91 -2.98
CA ASP A 8 -4.70 7.01 -3.07
C ASP A 8 -3.98 8.36 -3.03
N SER A 9 -4.05 9.11 -4.13
CA SER A 9 -3.47 10.46 -4.21
C SER A 9 -4.09 11.46 -3.21
N GLY A 10 -5.36 11.25 -2.82
CA GLY A 10 -6.06 12.10 -1.84
C GLY A 10 -5.67 11.79 -0.40
N GLY A 11 -5.00 10.66 -0.15
CA GLY A 11 -4.48 10.27 1.15
C GLY A 11 -5.53 9.95 2.22
N GLY A 12 -6.80 9.80 1.83
CA GLY A 12 -7.91 9.47 2.73
C GLY A 12 -8.18 7.97 2.84
N ALA A 13 -7.75 7.20 1.84
CA ALA A 13 -7.84 5.74 1.77
C ALA A 13 -6.49 5.13 1.33
N GLY A 14 -6.53 3.88 0.86
CA GLY A 14 -5.37 3.19 0.31
C GLY A 14 -4.21 3.06 1.30
N ILE A 15 -3.01 2.85 0.74
CA ILE A 15 -1.77 2.75 1.49
C ILE A 15 -1.51 3.97 2.39
N GLN A 16 -1.92 5.16 1.95
CA GLN A 16 -1.73 6.39 2.72
C GLN A 16 -2.51 6.35 4.04
N ALA A 17 -3.76 5.89 4.02
CA ALA A 17 -4.54 5.69 5.23
C ALA A 17 -3.98 4.56 6.09
N ASP A 18 -3.56 3.46 5.46
CA ASP A 18 -2.99 2.32 6.16
C ASP A 18 -1.68 2.69 6.90
N ILE A 19 -0.77 3.42 6.25
CA ILE A 19 0.46 3.93 6.87
C ILE A 19 0.11 4.79 8.08
N LYS A 20 -0.81 5.76 7.93
CA LYS A 20 -1.22 6.63 9.04
C LYS A 20 -1.73 5.80 10.22
N THR A 21 -2.59 4.81 9.98
CA THR A 21 -3.11 3.94 11.02
C THR A 21 -1.99 3.14 11.71
N VAL A 22 -1.12 2.49 10.94
CA VAL A 22 0.00 1.71 11.50
C VAL A 22 0.92 2.60 12.32
N THR A 23 1.28 3.78 11.81
CA THR A 23 2.13 4.75 12.52
C THR A 23 1.46 5.23 13.81
N MET A 24 0.16 5.55 13.79
CA MET A 24 -0.59 5.97 14.98
C MET A 24 -0.69 4.86 16.04
N LEU A 25 -0.65 3.59 15.63
CA LEU A 25 -0.60 2.43 16.51
C LEU A 25 0.83 2.07 16.96
N GLY A 26 1.83 2.90 16.62
CA GLY A 26 3.23 2.69 17.02
C GLY A 26 3.99 1.65 16.20
N GLY A 27 3.41 1.18 15.09
CA GLY A 27 4.03 0.21 14.21
C GLY A 27 4.89 0.83 13.10
N HIS A 28 5.80 0.03 12.54
CA HIS A 28 6.51 0.34 11.30
C HIS A 28 5.70 -0.15 10.09
N ALA A 29 5.39 0.75 9.15
CA ALA A 29 4.61 0.47 7.95
C ALA A 29 5.51 0.24 6.74
N MET A 30 5.31 -0.89 6.07
CA MET A 30 5.90 -1.21 4.76
C MET A 30 4.78 -1.40 3.74
N THR A 31 5.10 -1.26 2.45
CA THR A 31 4.08 -1.24 1.39
C THR A 31 4.47 -2.04 0.16
N ALA A 32 3.49 -2.72 -0.43
CA ALA A 32 3.53 -3.22 -1.79
C ALA A 32 2.32 -2.62 -2.56
N ILE A 33 2.60 -1.70 -3.48
CA ILE A 33 1.58 -0.96 -4.22
C ILE A 33 1.06 -1.81 -5.38
N THR A 34 -0.25 -2.08 -5.39
CA THR A 34 -0.93 -2.87 -6.44
C THR A 34 -1.42 -2.01 -7.60
N ALA A 35 -1.75 -0.74 -7.34
CA ALA A 35 -2.11 0.24 -8.35
C ALA A 35 -1.88 1.66 -7.84
N ILE A 36 -1.66 2.60 -8.75
CA ILE A 36 -1.64 4.04 -8.46
C ILE A 36 -2.95 4.64 -8.95
N THR A 37 -3.65 5.36 -8.09
CA THR A 37 -4.88 6.05 -8.47
C THR A 37 -4.67 7.57 -8.45
N ALA A 38 -5.12 8.24 -9.52
CA ALA A 38 -5.46 9.66 -9.43
C ALA A 38 -6.84 9.73 -8.77
N GLN A 39 -6.85 9.97 -7.47
CA GLN A 39 -8.03 9.93 -6.62
C GLN A 39 -8.06 11.16 -5.72
N ASN A 40 -9.26 11.67 -5.47
CA ASN A 40 -9.54 12.70 -4.47
C ASN A 40 -10.93 12.46 -3.86
N THR A 41 -11.42 13.38 -3.05
CA THR A 41 -12.71 13.26 -2.35
C THR A 41 -13.93 13.25 -3.29
N LEU A 42 -13.78 13.59 -4.57
CA LEU A 42 -14.84 13.56 -5.57
C LEU A 42 -14.86 12.24 -6.39
N GLY A 43 -13.87 11.36 -6.19
CA GLY A 43 -13.80 10.06 -6.83
C GLY A 43 -12.43 9.75 -7.44
N VAL A 44 -12.40 8.73 -8.30
CA VAL A 44 -11.21 8.25 -9.01
C VAL A 44 -11.25 8.71 -10.46
N GLN A 45 -10.19 9.37 -10.91
CA GLN A 45 -10.06 9.91 -12.27
C GLN A 45 -9.20 9.03 -13.17
N ALA A 46 -8.24 8.29 -12.61
CA ALA A 46 -7.41 7.35 -13.36
C ALA A 46 -6.88 6.25 -12.45
N VAL A 47 -6.62 5.08 -13.03
CA VAL A 47 -5.99 3.95 -12.37
C VAL A 47 -4.86 3.44 -13.24
N LEU A 48 -3.67 3.31 -12.66
CA LEU A 48 -2.53 2.65 -13.26
C LEU A 48 -2.23 1.37 -12.46
N PRO A 49 -2.59 0.18 -12.97
CA PRO A 49 -2.23 -1.07 -12.32
C PRO A 49 -0.71 -1.26 -12.33
N VAL A 50 -0.16 -1.70 -11.21
CA VAL A 50 1.26 -2.09 -11.12
C VAL A 50 1.40 -3.54 -11.61
N PRO A 51 2.35 -3.85 -12.49
CA PRO A 51 2.57 -5.23 -12.93
C PRO A 51 2.82 -6.18 -11.76
N THR A 52 2.27 -7.40 -11.81
CA THR A 52 2.31 -8.36 -10.70
C THR A 52 3.73 -8.69 -10.25
N GLU A 53 4.65 -8.82 -11.19
CA GLU A 53 6.09 -9.04 -10.99
C GLU A 53 6.73 -7.92 -10.15
N MET A 54 6.28 -6.67 -10.32
CA MET A 54 6.74 -5.55 -9.50
C MET A 54 6.10 -5.58 -8.10
N VAL A 55 4.86 -6.04 -7.97
CA VAL A 55 4.23 -6.24 -6.64
C VAL A 55 4.98 -7.33 -5.87
N ILE A 56 5.31 -8.45 -6.52
CA ILE A 56 6.11 -9.53 -5.93
C ILE A 56 7.48 -9.02 -5.49
N ALA A 57 8.18 -8.27 -6.35
CA ALA A 57 9.49 -7.70 -6.02
C ALA A 57 9.43 -6.77 -4.79
N GLN A 58 8.38 -5.96 -4.64
CA GLN A 58 8.16 -5.13 -3.44
C GLN A 58 7.97 -5.98 -2.18
N ILE A 59 7.18 -7.06 -2.27
CA ILE A 59 6.94 -7.99 -1.16
C ILE A 59 8.26 -8.65 -0.76
N GLU A 60 8.98 -9.23 -1.71
CA GLU A 60 10.27 -9.91 -1.48
C GLU A 60 11.31 -8.97 -0.86
N SER A 61 11.37 -7.72 -1.32
CA SER A 61 12.26 -6.70 -0.76
C SER A 61 11.97 -6.46 0.74
N CYS A 62 10.70 -6.35 1.14
CA CYS A 62 10.33 -6.15 2.54
C CYS A 62 10.57 -7.42 3.39
N VAL A 63 10.19 -8.59 2.86
CA VAL A 63 10.33 -9.88 3.57
C VAL A 63 11.79 -10.21 3.84
N SER A 64 12.67 -9.98 2.86
CA SER A 64 14.06 -10.44 2.90
C SER A 64 14.97 -9.59 3.78
N ASP A 65 14.63 -8.31 4.00
CA ASP A 65 15.45 -7.37 4.79
C ASP A 65 14.83 -7.07 6.17
N ILE A 66 13.58 -6.60 6.20
CA ILE A 66 12.96 -6.07 7.42
C ILE A 66 12.23 -7.16 8.20
N GLY A 67 11.64 -8.15 7.50
CA GLY A 67 10.77 -9.16 8.10
C GLY A 67 9.33 -8.67 8.32
N ILE A 68 8.39 -9.58 8.57
CA ILE A 68 6.95 -9.27 8.62
C ILE A 68 6.25 -10.03 9.76
N ASP A 69 5.69 -9.28 10.71
CA ASP A 69 4.84 -9.83 11.78
C ASP A 69 3.35 -9.93 11.38
N ALA A 70 2.91 -9.06 10.47
CA ALA A 70 1.52 -8.99 10.04
C ALA A 70 1.40 -8.39 8.63
N VAL A 71 0.37 -8.85 7.91
CA VAL A 71 0.00 -8.39 6.56
C VAL A 71 -1.42 -7.84 6.57
N LYS A 72 -1.62 -6.68 5.93
CA LYS A 72 -2.95 -6.18 5.57
C LYS A 72 -3.07 -6.13 4.05
N ILE A 73 -4.20 -6.60 3.55
CA ILE A 73 -4.52 -6.59 2.13
C ILE A 73 -5.69 -5.63 1.92
N GLY A 74 -5.56 -4.72 0.95
CA GLY A 74 -6.59 -3.77 0.55
C GLY A 74 -7.07 -4.04 -0.88
N MET A 75 -7.21 -2.97 -1.66
CA MET A 75 -7.55 -3.05 -3.08
C MET A 75 -6.49 -3.88 -3.84
N ILE A 76 -6.94 -4.90 -4.57
CA ILE A 76 -6.13 -5.73 -5.48
C ILE A 76 -6.59 -5.44 -6.91
#